data_AF-A0A7U9KLW7-F1
#
_entry.id   AF-A0A7U9KLW7-F1
#
_cell.length_a   1.000
_cell.length_b   1.000
_cell.length_c   1.000
_cell.angle_alpha   90.00
_cell.angle_beta   90.00
_cell.angle_gamma   90.00
#
_symmetry.space_group_name_H-M   'P 1'
#
loop_
_entity.id
_entity.type
_entity.pdbx_description
1 polymer ?
#
loop_
_entity_poly.entity_id
_entity_poly.type
_entity_poly.pdbx_seq_one_letter_code
_entity_poly.pdbx_strand_id
1 'polypeptide(L)'
;MPKKVFVSGFFDLLHSGHVAFLEEAARYGDVYVAVGSDRTFYELKGYPPVNSEEERLYMLQSLGSVKRAFLSQGSGVLDFLDEFKRIRPDIFIVNEDGNLQAKRRLCEEYGVEYIVLQRTPRPGLIARSSTGMRSVVTMPFRVDIAGGWLDQPFVSKFYPGPVITVSIEPTVEFNDRSGMASSTRRAALDLWGPRLPVGDSEKLAKILFCYDNPPGKPFISGSQDSIGIVFPGLNISHYRGEYWPERIESVHDEPTLQFIEQSLYLVPLGPRGQEFDVLSRTHIDRDRAKALSDAALACWDAILAHDIQRFGRHFRESFEAQVAMFPLMMTDMVAEMIDQYRERALGWKLSGAGGGGYLILVADKPIEQAIRILIRRKSD
;
A
#
# COMPACT_ATOMS: atom_id res chain seq x y z
N MET A 1 -27.51 2.84 44.14
CA MET A 1 -27.51 2.44 42.72
C MET A 1 -26.08 2.47 42.23
N PRO A 2 -25.67 1.62 41.27
CA PRO A 2 -24.35 1.76 40.64
C PRO A 2 -24.22 3.16 40.02
N LYS A 3 -22.99 3.71 40.02
CA LYS A 3 -22.71 4.99 39.33
C LYS A 3 -23.03 4.86 37.85
N LYS A 4 -23.50 5.94 37.22
CA LYS A 4 -23.71 6.02 35.78
C LYS A 4 -22.45 6.54 35.10
N VAL A 5 -21.89 5.73 34.24
CA VAL A 5 -20.70 6.06 33.45
C VAL A 5 -21.14 6.42 32.05
N PHE A 6 -20.77 7.61 31.58
CA PHE A 6 -21.05 8.07 30.22
C PHE A 6 -19.81 7.94 29.35
N VAL A 7 -19.99 7.46 28.14
CA VAL A 7 -18.96 7.37 27.11
C VAL A 7 -19.55 7.88 25.81
N SER A 8 -18.78 8.64 25.03
CA SER A 8 -19.20 9.07 23.69
C SER A 8 -18.14 8.83 22.63
N GLY A 9 -18.59 8.48 21.43
CA GLY A 9 -17.71 8.29 20.29
C GLY A 9 -18.44 7.72 19.07
N PHE A 10 -17.69 7.58 17.97
CA PHE A 10 -18.24 6.98 16.75
C PHE A 10 -18.16 5.45 16.76
N PHE A 11 -17.09 4.85 17.30
CA PHE A 11 -16.91 3.38 17.36
C PHE A 11 -16.99 2.68 15.99
N ASP A 12 -16.65 3.38 14.91
CA ASP A 12 -16.58 2.80 13.57
C ASP A 12 -15.42 1.80 13.46
N LEU A 13 -15.61 0.73 12.69
CA LEU A 13 -14.76 -0.46 12.66
C LEU A 13 -14.46 -0.97 14.09
N LEU A 14 -15.48 -1.47 14.80
CA LEU A 14 -15.31 -1.94 16.18
C LEU A 14 -14.18 -2.98 16.28
N HIS A 15 -13.25 -2.79 17.22
CA HIS A 15 -12.06 -3.62 17.37
C HIS A 15 -11.72 -3.81 18.85
N SER A 16 -10.75 -4.68 19.16
CA SER A 16 -10.37 -5.06 20.53
C SER A 16 -10.10 -3.87 21.46
N GLY A 17 -9.46 -2.83 20.97
CA GLY A 17 -9.22 -1.58 21.73
C GLY A 17 -10.49 -0.86 22.17
N HIS A 18 -11.58 -0.89 21.38
CA HIS A 18 -12.87 -0.36 21.82
C HIS A 18 -13.50 -1.21 22.92
N VAL A 19 -13.43 -2.53 22.77
CA VAL A 19 -13.98 -3.48 23.75
C VAL A 19 -13.23 -3.35 25.08
N ALA A 20 -11.90 -3.36 25.07
CA ALA A 20 -11.09 -3.21 26.28
C ALA A 20 -11.36 -1.88 27.01
N PHE A 21 -11.50 -0.78 26.26
CA PHE A 21 -11.85 0.53 26.83
C PHE A 21 -13.22 0.53 27.51
N LEU A 22 -14.23 -0.09 26.90
CA LEU A 22 -15.58 -0.18 27.48
C LEU A 22 -15.61 -1.12 28.69
N GLU A 23 -14.84 -2.21 28.67
CA GLU A 23 -14.66 -3.10 29.83
C GLU A 23 -13.98 -2.38 31.00
N GLU A 24 -12.99 -1.53 30.72
CA GLU A 24 -12.35 -0.71 31.75
C GLU A 24 -13.32 0.34 32.32
N ALA A 25 -14.09 1.02 31.44
CA ALA A 25 -15.13 1.94 31.85
C ALA A 25 -16.20 1.27 32.74
N ALA A 26 -16.56 0.02 32.45
CA ALA A 26 -17.52 -0.75 33.24
C ALA A 26 -17.05 -1.04 34.68
N ARG A 27 -15.75 -0.89 34.98
CA ARG A 27 -15.24 -1.00 36.36
C ARG A 27 -15.69 0.17 37.25
N TYR A 28 -16.16 1.26 36.66
CA TYR A 28 -16.61 2.46 37.37
C TYR A 28 -18.12 2.51 37.58
N GLY A 29 -18.91 1.67 36.90
CA GLY A 29 -20.37 1.63 37.02
C GLY A 29 -21.10 1.16 35.76
N ASP A 30 -22.40 1.46 35.68
CA ASP A 30 -23.25 1.12 34.54
C ASP A 30 -22.92 2.03 33.34
N VAL A 31 -22.45 1.44 32.23
CA VAL A 31 -21.94 2.19 31.06
C VAL A 31 -23.04 2.53 30.06
N TYR A 32 -23.21 3.82 29.83
CA TYR A 32 -24.08 4.41 28.82
C TYR A 32 -23.24 4.97 27.67
N VAL A 33 -23.46 4.48 26.45
CA VAL A 33 -22.68 4.86 25.26
C VAL A 33 -23.52 5.70 24.31
N ALA A 34 -23.08 6.93 24.06
CA ALA A 34 -23.61 7.79 23.01
C ALA A 34 -22.82 7.58 21.71
N VAL A 35 -23.51 7.10 20.68
CA VAL A 35 -22.96 6.77 19.37
C VAL A 35 -23.23 7.93 18.42
N GLY A 36 -22.17 8.55 17.91
CA GLY A 36 -22.34 9.66 16.96
C GLY A 36 -22.95 9.21 15.63
N SER A 37 -23.84 10.04 15.08
CA SER A 37 -24.55 9.78 13.82
C SER A 37 -23.61 9.72 12.61
N ASP A 38 -24.04 9.08 11.52
CA ASP A 38 -23.33 9.05 10.24
C ASP A 38 -23.16 10.48 9.67
N ARG A 39 -24.19 11.32 9.86
CA ARG A 39 -24.14 12.75 9.51
C ARG A 39 -23.02 13.47 10.24
N THR A 40 -22.98 13.37 11.57
CA THR A 40 -21.96 14.03 12.39
C THR A 40 -20.57 13.45 12.14
N PHE A 41 -20.48 12.15 11.86
CA PHE A 41 -19.24 11.51 11.43
C PHE A 41 -18.70 12.19 10.17
N TYR A 42 -19.55 12.30 9.13
CA TYR A 42 -19.17 12.91 7.86
C TYR A 42 -18.78 14.39 8.01
N GLU A 43 -19.56 15.16 8.78
CA GLU A 43 -19.28 16.57 9.07
C GLU A 43 -17.88 16.77 9.72
N LEU A 44 -17.49 15.90 10.65
CA LEU A 44 -16.22 16.03 11.38
C LEU A 44 -15.04 15.37 10.68
N LYS A 45 -15.26 14.37 9.82
CA LYS A 45 -14.19 13.55 9.21
C LYS A 45 -14.03 13.74 7.71
N GLY A 46 -15.04 14.29 7.02
CA GLY A 46 -15.03 14.53 5.57
C GLY A 46 -15.24 13.29 4.71
N TYR A 47 -15.59 12.14 5.31
CA TYR A 47 -15.87 10.89 4.62
C TYR A 47 -16.89 10.04 5.40
N PRO A 48 -17.64 9.12 4.77
CA PRO A 48 -18.64 8.32 5.45
C PRO A 48 -18.03 7.21 6.33
N PRO A 49 -18.72 6.79 7.41
CA PRO A 49 -18.30 5.64 8.21
C PRO A 49 -18.37 4.34 7.39
N VAL A 50 -17.65 3.29 7.82
CA VAL A 50 -17.72 1.97 7.14
C VAL A 50 -18.99 1.24 7.59
N ASN A 51 -19.23 1.21 8.91
CA ASN A 51 -20.43 0.65 9.48
C ASN A 51 -21.43 1.78 9.73
N SER A 52 -22.69 1.60 9.31
CA SER A 52 -23.75 2.59 9.56
C SER A 52 -23.96 2.81 11.06
N GLU A 53 -24.60 3.90 11.42
CA GLU A 53 -24.92 4.22 12.81
C GLU A 53 -25.74 3.12 13.50
N GLU A 54 -26.64 2.45 12.77
CA GLU A 54 -27.43 1.33 13.27
C GLU A 54 -26.57 0.10 13.56
N GLU A 55 -25.65 -0.25 12.67
CA GLU A 55 -24.71 -1.37 12.85
C GLU A 55 -23.79 -1.11 14.05
N ARG A 56 -23.25 0.11 14.14
CA ARG A 56 -22.40 0.53 15.27
C ARG A 56 -23.16 0.46 16.58
N LEU A 57 -24.42 0.93 16.60
CA LEU A 57 -25.31 0.84 17.76
C LEU A 57 -25.57 -0.62 18.16
N TYR A 58 -25.92 -1.48 17.20
CA TYR A 58 -26.21 -2.90 17.44
C TYR A 58 -25.02 -3.63 18.07
N MET A 59 -23.83 -3.45 17.50
CA MET A 59 -22.61 -4.07 18.03
C MET A 59 -22.31 -3.60 19.45
N LEU A 60 -22.39 -2.30 19.72
CA LEU A 60 -22.12 -1.74 21.04
C LEU A 60 -23.14 -2.20 22.09
N GLN A 61 -24.43 -2.22 21.74
CA GLN A 61 -25.50 -2.66 22.64
C GLN A 61 -25.39 -4.16 22.99
N SER A 62 -24.70 -4.94 22.16
CA SER A 62 -24.46 -6.37 22.35
C SER A 62 -23.26 -6.69 23.24
N LEU A 63 -22.43 -5.69 23.59
CA LEU A 63 -21.28 -5.90 24.48
C LEU A 63 -21.75 -6.02 25.94
N GLY A 64 -21.32 -7.06 26.64
CA GLY A 64 -21.69 -7.29 28.05
C GLY A 64 -21.22 -6.19 29.02
N SER A 65 -20.25 -5.37 28.62
CA SER A 65 -19.78 -4.19 29.38
C SER A 65 -20.64 -2.94 29.19
N VAL A 66 -21.63 -2.96 28.27
CA VAL A 66 -22.47 -1.81 27.95
C VAL A 66 -23.87 -1.99 28.53
N LYS A 67 -24.29 -1.09 29.43
CA LYS A 67 -25.65 -1.08 29.98
C LYS A 67 -26.66 -0.67 28.93
N ARG A 68 -26.36 0.40 28.18
CA ARG A 68 -27.22 0.94 27.12
C ARG A 68 -26.40 1.74 26.13
N ALA A 69 -26.60 1.50 24.84
CA ALA A 69 -26.12 2.36 23.76
C ALA A 69 -27.31 3.07 23.09
N PHE A 70 -27.07 4.25 22.51
CA PHE A 70 -28.06 5.02 21.76
C PHE A 70 -27.37 5.98 20.79
N LEU A 71 -28.09 6.42 19.76
CA LEU A 71 -27.61 7.42 18.81
C LEU A 71 -27.69 8.83 19.42
N SER A 72 -26.64 9.61 19.21
CA SER A 72 -26.61 11.05 19.51
C SER A 72 -27.45 11.82 18.48
N GLN A 73 -28.33 12.71 18.93
CA GLN A 73 -29.19 13.48 18.02
C GLN A 73 -28.59 14.82 17.55
N GLY A 74 -27.56 15.31 18.23
CA GLY A 74 -26.94 16.61 17.94
C GLY A 74 -25.99 16.59 16.74
N SER A 75 -25.04 17.53 16.76
CA SER A 75 -23.97 17.65 15.79
C SER A 75 -22.68 18.21 16.41
N GLY A 76 -21.59 18.18 15.65
CA GLY A 76 -20.29 18.64 16.11
C GLY A 76 -19.69 17.79 17.24
N VAL A 77 -18.77 18.39 18.00
CA VAL A 77 -17.96 17.71 19.03
C VAL A 77 -18.76 17.25 20.25
N LEU A 78 -19.89 17.91 20.53
CA LEU A 78 -20.79 17.65 21.66
C LEU A 78 -22.18 17.22 21.16
N ASP A 79 -22.23 16.39 20.13
CA ASP A 79 -23.46 15.86 19.53
C ASP A 79 -24.36 15.11 20.53
N PHE A 80 -23.79 14.61 21.61
CA PHE A 80 -24.45 13.84 22.67
C PHE A 80 -25.02 14.69 23.83
N LEU A 81 -25.02 16.03 23.72
CA LEU A 81 -25.31 16.95 24.84
C LEU A 81 -26.69 16.71 25.48
N ASP A 82 -27.71 16.47 24.67
CA ASP A 82 -29.08 16.29 25.17
C ASP A 82 -29.22 14.96 25.91
N GLU A 83 -28.58 13.90 25.42
CA GLU A 83 -28.54 12.60 26.09
C GLU A 83 -27.73 12.64 27.37
N PHE A 84 -26.63 13.38 27.39
CA PHE A 84 -25.82 13.62 28.60
C PHE A 84 -26.65 14.28 29.70
N LYS A 85 -27.38 15.36 29.36
CA LYS A 85 -28.29 16.04 30.30
C LYS A 85 -29.42 15.15 30.79
N ARG A 86 -29.98 14.30 29.90
CA ARG A 86 -31.05 13.37 30.24
C ARG A 86 -30.59 12.25 31.18
N ILE A 87 -29.41 11.69 30.93
CA ILE A 87 -28.87 10.57 31.70
C ILE A 87 -28.40 11.02 33.09
N ARG A 88 -27.87 12.25 33.18
CA ARG A 88 -27.23 12.81 34.39
C ARG A 88 -26.19 11.84 34.93
N PRO A 89 -25.08 11.63 34.19
CA PRO A 89 -24.06 10.68 34.59
C PRO A 89 -23.28 11.19 35.80
N ASP A 90 -22.74 10.26 36.59
CA ASP A 90 -21.82 10.58 37.69
C ASP A 90 -20.39 10.74 37.18
N ILE A 91 -20.05 10.00 36.10
CA ILE A 91 -18.71 9.95 35.52
C ILE A 91 -18.81 10.05 34.00
N PHE A 92 -17.96 10.86 33.36
CA PHE A 92 -17.73 10.86 31.92
C PHE A 92 -16.31 10.35 31.64
N ILE A 93 -16.23 9.18 31.02
CA ILE A 93 -14.97 8.55 30.63
C ILE A 93 -14.69 8.78 29.14
N VAL A 94 -13.47 9.23 28.84
CA VAL A 94 -12.95 9.35 27.47
C VAL A 94 -11.63 8.60 27.34
N ASN A 95 -11.23 8.32 26.10
CA ASN A 95 -9.85 7.96 25.78
C ASN A 95 -9.01 9.23 25.49
N GLU A 96 -7.71 9.05 25.27
CA GLU A 96 -6.78 10.12 24.92
C GLU A 96 -7.23 10.93 23.68
N ASP A 97 -7.64 10.24 22.60
CA ASP A 97 -8.13 10.91 21.37
C ASP A 97 -9.42 11.73 21.61
N GLY A 98 -10.23 11.31 22.58
CA GLY A 98 -11.49 11.94 22.95
C GLY A 98 -11.35 13.01 24.04
N ASN A 99 -10.14 13.24 24.55
CA ASN A 99 -9.85 14.21 25.61
C ASN A 99 -9.83 15.64 25.07
N LEU A 100 -11.02 16.22 24.93
CA LEU A 100 -11.23 17.56 24.40
C LEU A 100 -11.62 18.54 25.51
N GLN A 101 -11.09 19.76 25.45
CA GLN A 101 -11.37 20.81 26.45
C GLN A 101 -12.88 21.10 26.60
N ALA A 102 -13.63 21.04 25.50
CA ALA A 102 -15.08 21.22 25.52
C ALA A 102 -15.80 20.19 26.40
N LYS A 103 -15.37 18.92 26.39
CA LYS A 103 -15.95 17.87 27.24
C LYS A 103 -15.61 18.06 28.72
N ARG A 104 -14.39 18.55 29.02
CA ARG A 104 -13.97 18.90 30.40
C ARG A 104 -14.82 20.02 30.98
N ARG A 105 -14.98 21.12 30.23
CA ARG A 105 -15.84 22.25 30.64
C ARG A 105 -17.28 21.82 30.89
N LEU A 106 -17.82 20.96 30.02
CA LEU A 106 -19.15 20.38 30.22
C LEU A 106 -19.24 19.60 31.55
N CYS A 107 -18.21 18.83 31.90
CA CYS A 107 -18.22 18.08 33.16
C CYS A 107 -18.10 19.01 34.38
N GLU A 108 -17.29 20.07 34.30
CA GLU A 108 -17.19 21.10 35.33
C GLU A 108 -18.53 21.81 35.56
N GLU A 109 -19.24 22.16 34.48
CA GLU A 109 -20.55 22.84 34.55
C GLU A 109 -21.63 21.97 35.21
N TYR A 110 -21.62 20.66 34.96
CA TYR A 110 -22.65 19.73 35.46
C TYR A 110 -22.21 18.94 36.70
N GLY A 111 -21.01 19.20 37.25
CA GLY A 111 -20.49 18.50 38.43
C GLY A 111 -20.23 17.01 38.20
N VAL A 112 -19.80 16.63 36.98
CA VAL A 112 -19.54 15.25 36.58
C VAL A 112 -18.05 14.93 36.67
N GLU A 113 -17.69 13.76 37.19
CA GLU A 113 -16.29 13.33 37.28
C GLU A 113 -15.74 13.01 35.88
N TYR A 114 -14.65 13.66 35.45
CA TYR A 114 -14.06 13.44 34.12
C TYR A 114 -12.79 12.59 34.20
N ILE A 115 -12.81 11.41 33.59
CA ILE A 115 -11.70 10.46 33.62
C ILE A 115 -11.18 10.22 32.20
N VAL A 116 -9.86 10.24 32.04
CA VAL A 116 -9.18 9.84 30.80
C VAL A 116 -8.53 8.50 31.03
N LEU A 117 -8.93 7.49 30.25
CA LEU A 117 -8.30 6.17 30.26
C LEU A 117 -7.38 6.02 29.04
N GLN A 118 -6.30 5.28 29.21
CA GLN A 118 -5.45 4.88 28.09
C GLN A 118 -6.04 3.66 27.39
N ARG A 119 -5.99 3.64 26.05
CA ARG A 119 -6.35 2.43 25.29
C ARG A 119 -5.19 1.46 25.29
N THR A 120 -4.97 0.75 26.39
CA THR A 120 -4.01 -0.35 26.42
C THR A 120 -4.75 -1.64 26.02
N PRO A 121 -4.43 -2.26 24.86
CA PRO A 121 -5.05 -3.53 24.50
C PRO A 121 -4.65 -4.61 25.51
N ARG A 122 -5.50 -5.63 25.66
CA ARG A 122 -5.18 -6.80 26.49
C ARG A 122 -3.87 -7.45 26.01
N PRO A 123 -3.06 -8.01 26.92
CA PRO A 123 -1.84 -8.72 26.55
C PRO A 123 -2.09 -9.75 25.46
N GLY A 124 -1.30 -9.72 24.38
CA GLY A 124 -1.45 -10.61 23.21
C GLY A 124 -2.28 -10.05 22.05
N LEU A 125 -2.88 -8.86 22.17
CA LEU A 125 -3.60 -8.20 21.08
C LEU A 125 -2.83 -6.97 20.57
N ILE A 126 -2.74 -6.83 19.24
CA ILE A 126 -2.11 -5.67 18.60
C ILE A 126 -2.96 -4.42 18.84
N ALA A 127 -2.32 -3.32 19.29
CA ALA A 127 -2.97 -2.02 19.42
C ALA A 127 -3.47 -1.53 18.06
N ARG A 128 -4.73 -1.12 17.97
CA ARG A 128 -5.35 -0.57 16.76
C ARG A 128 -6.19 0.65 17.12
N SER A 129 -6.29 1.60 16.20
CA SER A 129 -7.29 2.68 16.22
C SER A 129 -8.07 2.66 14.91
N SER A 130 -9.32 3.15 14.90
CA SER A 130 -10.10 3.25 13.66
C SER A 130 -9.43 4.14 12.62
N THR A 131 -8.76 5.22 13.05
CA THR A 131 -7.90 6.06 12.19
C THR A 131 -6.70 5.26 11.68
N GLY A 132 -6.07 4.45 12.54
CA GLY A 132 -4.97 3.55 12.20
C GLY A 132 -5.34 2.42 11.23
N MET A 133 -6.59 1.95 11.26
CA MET A 133 -7.11 0.95 10.31
C MET A 133 -7.47 1.55 8.95
N ARG A 134 -7.87 2.83 8.93
CA ARG A 134 -8.10 3.60 7.69
C ARG A 134 -6.80 4.14 7.08
N SER A 135 -5.76 4.37 7.89
CA SER A 135 -4.43 4.80 7.44
C SER A 135 -3.53 3.64 6.99
N VAL A 136 -4.04 2.40 6.92
CA VAL A 136 -3.30 1.33 6.24
C VAL A 136 -3.28 1.69 4.76
N VAL A 137 -2.14 2.22 4.32
CA VAL A 137 -1.89 2.48 2.92
C VAL A 137 -1.77 1.13 2.22
N THR A 138 -2.84 0.70 1.55
CA THR A 138 -2.85 -0.52 0.73
C THR A 138 -2.52 -0.22 -0.73
N MET A 139 -2.11 1.01 -1.04
CA MET A 139 -1.66 1.38 -2.38
C MET A 139 -0.51 0.46 -2.80
N PRO A 140 -0.67 -0.32 -3.89
CA PRO A 140 0.32 -1.31 -4.29
C PRO A 140 1.66 -0.69 -4.69
N PHE A 141 2.69 -1.54 -4.71
CA PHE A 141 3.94 -1.26 -5.41
C PHE A 141 3.99 -2.03 -6.73
N ARG A 142 4.94 -1.66 -7.58
CA ARG A 142 5.23 -2.34 -8.85
C ARG A 142 6.65 -2.88 -8.82
N VAL A 143 6.81 -4.14 -9.24
CA VAL A 143 8.11 -4.72 -9.58
C VAL A 143 8.20 -4.93 -11.09
N ASP A 144 9.29 -4.42 -11.70
CA ASP A 144 9.66 -4.75 -13.08
C ASP A 144 10.34 -6.12 -13.10
N ILE A 145 9.78 -7.06 -13.86
CA ILE A 145 10.32 -8.41 -14.00
C ILE A 145 11.31 -8.44 -15.15
N ALA A 146 10.89 -8.05 -16.35
CA ALA A 146 11.73 -8.05 -17.54
C ALA A 146 11.25 -6.99 -18.54
N GLY A 147 12.15 -6.52 -19.40
CA GLY A 147 11.81 -5.60 -20.48
C GLY A 147 11.71 -4.12 -20.10
N GLY A 148 11.78 -3.75 -18.82
CA GLY A 148 11.76 -2.35 -18.39
C GLY A 148 12.68 -1.46 -19.21
N TRP A 149 12.21 -0.23 -19.53
CA TRP A 149 12.71 0.71 -20.56
C TRP A 149 12.07 0.56 -21.94
N LEU A 150 11.49 -0.59 -22.31
CA LEU A 150 10.75 -0.70 -23.59
C LEU A 150 9.45 0.14 -23.61
N ASP A 151 8.96 0.53 -22.45
CA ASP A 151 7.87 1.51 -22.28
C ASP A 151 8.27 2.95 -22.63
N GLN A 152 9.56 3.22 -22.81
CA GLN A 152 10.07 4.51 -23.25
C GLN A 152 10.18 4.55 -24.78
N PRO A 153 9.50 5.49 -25.47
CA PRO A 153 9.57 5.65 -26.92
C PRO A 153 10.98 5.71 -27.48
N PHE A 154 11.91 6.35 -26.77
CA PHE A 154 13.28 6.48 -27.23
C PHE A 154 14.07 5.16 -27.21
N VAL A 155 13.53 4.10 -26.59
CA VAL A 155 14.05 2.72 -26.66
C VAL A 155 13.23 1.90 -27.65
N SER A 156 11.92 1.79 -27.46
CA SER A 156 11.08 0.88 -28.28
C SER A 156 10.92 1.31 -29.73
N LYS A 157 11.27 2.56 -30.09
CA LYS A 157 11.41 2.96 -31.50
C LYS A 157 12.51 2.19 -32.23
N PHE A 158 13.54 1.72 -31.52
CA PHE A 158 14.63 0.95 -32.13
C PHE A 158 14.25 -0.51 -32.33
N TYR A 159 13.51 -1.09 -31.38
CA TYR A 159 12.92 -2.42 -31.51
C TYR A 159 11.69 -2.55 -30.58
N PRO A 160 10.52 -3.00 -31.07
CA PRO A 160 9.34 -3.17 -30.24
C PRO A 160 9.50 -4.35 -29.28
N GLY A 161 8.84 -4.28 -28.13
CA GLY A 161 8.93 -5.37 -27.16
C GLY A 161 8.06 -5.19 -25.93
N PRO A 162 7.95 -6.23 -25.11
CA PRO A 162 7.13 -6.20 -23.92
C PRO A 162 7.88 -5.68 -22.68
N VAL A 163 7.14 -5.10 -21.75
CA VAL A 163 7.54 -4.94 -20.34
C VAL A 163 6.66 -5.84 -19.49
N ILE A 164 7.28 -6.63 -18.61
CA ILE A 164 6.61 -7.51 -17.67
C ILE A 164 6.65 -6.87 -16.30
N THR A 165 5.49 -6.67 -15.70
CA THR A 165 5.35 -6.10 -14.36
C THR A 165 4.52 -6.99 -13.48
N VAL A 166 4.76 -6.92 -12.18
CA VAL A 166 3.89 -7.53 -11.17
C VAL A 166 3.50 -6.48 -10.13
N SER A 167 2.23 -6.49 -9.77
CA SER A 167 1.68 -5.63 -8.73
C SER A 167 1.80 -6.32 -7.39
N ILE A 168 2.39 -5.66 -6.38
CA ILE A 168 2.64 -6.27 -5.08
C ILE A 168 1.98 -5.47 -3.95
N GLU A 169 1.51 -6.19 -2.95
CA GLU A 169 0.97 -5.66 -1.71
C GLU A 169 2.09 -5.00 -0.88
N PRO A 170 1.79 -3.91 -0.16
CA PRO A 170 2.74 -3.23 0.72
C PRO A 170 2.92 -4.00 2.04
N THR A 171 3.49 -5.22 1.99
CA THR A 171 3.75 -6.06 3.17
C THR A 171 4.86 -5.53 4.08
N VAL A 172 5.73 -4.69 3.52
CA VAL A 172 6.77 -3.94 4.22
C VAL A 172 6.78 -2.50 3.73
N GLU A 173 7.38 -1.61 4.52
CA GLU A 173 7.64 -0.25 4.08
C GLU A 173 8.88 -0.25 3.18
N PHE A 174 8.68 -0.05 1.88
CA PHE A 174 9.77 0.03 0.93
C PHE A 174 10.37 1.44 0.89
N ASN A 175 11.69 1.54 0.87
CA ASN A 175 12.43 2.79 0.71
C ASN A 175 11.90 3.69 -0.42
N ASP A 176 11.91 5.01 -0.19
CA ASP A 176 11.69 5.99 -1.25
C ASP A 176 12.79 5.93 -2.31
N ARG A 177 12.44 6.23 -3.56
CA ARG A 177 13.34 6.17 -4.74
C ARG A 177 13.96 4.78 -4.93
N SER A 178 13.23 3.73 -4.61
CA SER A 178 13.70 2.35 -4.70
C SER A 178 13.53 1.68 -6.06
N GLY A 179 13.06 2.39 -7.09
CA GLY A 179 12.72 1.77 -8.38
C GLY A 179 11.36 1.09 -8.42
N MET A 180 10.69 0.96 -7.27
CA MET A 180 9.38 0.29 -7.12
C MET A 180 8.18 1.16 -7.55
N ALA A 181 8.37 2.01 -8.57
CA ALA A 181 7.42 3.07 -8.98
C ALA A 181 7.07 4.09 -7.87
N SER A 182 8.00 4.43 -6.96
CA SER A 182 7.72 5.29 -5.80
C SER A 182 7.16 6.68 -6.16
N SER A 183 7.55 7.29 -7.28
CA SER A 183 6.98 8.58 -7.72
C SER A 183 5.53 8.44 -8.17
N THR A 184 5.26 7.50 -9.06
CA THR A 184 3.92 7.24 -9.58
C THR A 184 2.99 6.74 -8.49
N ARG A 185 3.50 5.98 -7.52
CA ARG A 185 2.75 5.59 -6.31
C ARG A 185 2.39 6.80 -5.45
N ARG A 186 3.28 7.78 -5.27
CA ARG A 186 2.95 9.04 -4.58
C ARG A 186 1.88 9.83 -5.33
N ALA A 187 1.96 9.87 -6.66
CA ALA A 187 0.91 10.47 -7.49
C ALA A 187 -0.44 9.75 -7.30
N ALA A 188 -0.44 8.41 -7.20
CA ALA A 188 -1.66 7.64 -6.91
C ALA A 188 -2.22 7.92 -5.50
N LEU A 189 -1.34 8.06 -4.49
CA LEU A 189 -1.73 8.42 -3.13
C LEU A 189 -2.35 9.81 -3.05
N ASP A 190 -1.77 10.76 -3.79
CA ASP A 190 -2.29 12.13 -3.87
C ASP A 190 -3.64 12.17 -4.60
N LEU A 191 -3.76 11.43 -5.71
CA LEU A 191 -4.95 11.40 -6.53
C LEU A 191 -6.14 10.65 -5.88
N TRP A 192 -5.90 9.52 -5.23
CA TRP A 192 -6.95 8.60 -4.75
C TRP A 192 -6.92 8.30 -3.25
N GLY A 193 -5.91 8.80 -2.53
CA GLY A 193 -5.71 8.47 -1.12
C GLY A 193 -5.09 7.09 -0.92
N PRO A 194 -5.33 6.41 0.22
CA PRO A 194 -4.54 5.26 0.65
C PRO A 194 -4.79 3.96 -0.12
N ARG A 195 -5.78 3.92 -1.02
CA ARG A 195 -6.21 2.71 -1.75
C ARG A 195 -6.48 3.03 -3.21
N LEU A 196 -6.35 2.02 -4.06
CA LEU A 196 -6.79 2.14 -5.45
C LEU A 196 -8.32 2.20 -5.53
N PRO A 197 -8.88 3.03 -6.42
CA PRO A 197 -10.31 3.04 -6.69
C PRO A 197 -10.74 1.74 -7.38
N VAL A 198 -12.01 1.36 -7.20
CA VAL A 198 -12.62 0.26 -7.93
C VAL A 198 -12.98 0.74 -9.33
N GLY A 199 -12.67 -0.06 -10.35
CA GLY A 199 -13.01 0.27 -11.73
C GLY A 199 -12.19 -0.50 -12.74
N ASP A 200 -12.33 -0.10 -14.00
CA ASP A 200 -11.58 -0.64 -15.12
C ASP A 200 -10.08 -0.32 -15.00
N SER A 201 -9.24 -1.36 -14.90
CA SER A 201 -7.81 -1.21 -14.66
C SER A 201 -7.11 -0.39 -15.74
N GLU A 202 -7.51 -0.52 -17.01
CA GLU A 202 -6.89 0.22 -18.11
C GLU A 202 -7.18 1.72 -18.01
N LYS A 203 -8.45 2.10 -17.78
CA LYS A 203 -8.84 3.51 -17.58
C LYS A 203 -8.15 4.10 -16.36
N LEU A 204 -8.12 3.38 -15.25
CA LEU A 204 -7.46 3.84 -14.03
C LEU A 204 -5.95 4.04 -14.25
N ALA A 205 -5.28 3.09 -14.91
CA ALA A 205 -3.87 3.21 -15.23
C ALA A 205 -3.59 4.40 -16.17
N LYS A 206 -4.44 4.65 -17.17
CA LYS A 206 -4.34 5.84 -18.04
C LYS A 206 -4.52 7.14 -17.26
N ILE A 207 -5.50 7.20 -16.36
CA ILE A 207 -5.72 8.36 -15.50
C ILE A 207 -4.48 8.63 -14.65
N LEU A 208 -3.95 7.60 -14.00
CA LEU A 208 -2.73 7.72 -13.18
C LEU A 208 -1.52 8.13 -14.00
N PHE A 209 -1.34 7.54 -15.19
CA PHE A 209 -0.25 7.90 -16.11
C PHE A 209 -0.29 9.38 -16.51
N CYS A 210 -1.47 9.89 -16.88
CA CYS A 210 -1.66 11.30 -17.22
C CYS A 210 -1.46 12.21 -16.00
N TYR A 211 -1.89 11.79 -14.81
CA TYR A 211 -1.74 12.56 -13.58
C TYR A 211 -0.28 12.63 -13.11
N ASP A 212 0.47 11.52 -13.20
CA ASP A 212 1.90 11.45 -12.88
C ASP A 212 2.75 12.23 -13.90
N ASN A 213 2.21 12.51 -15.10
CA ASN A 213 2.88 13.23 -16.17
C ASN A 213 2.13 14.50 -16.59
N PRO A 214 2.05 15.51 -15.72
CA PRO A 214 1.38 16.77 -16.03
C PRO A 214 2.08 17.51 -17.20
N PRO A 215 1.35 18.36 -17.93
CA PRO A 215 1.92 19.18 -19.00
C PRO A 215 3.16 19.95 -18.56
N GLY A 216 4.24 19.88 -19.35
CA GLY A 216 5.50 20.57 -19.06
C GLY A 216 6.49 19.79 -18.19
N LYS A 217 6.16 18.56 -17.74
CA LYS A 217 7.13 17.70 -17.06
C LYS A 217 8.30 17.38 -18.00
N PRO A 218 9.56 17.64 -17.61
CA PRO A 218 10.72 17.50 -18.50
C PRO A 218 11.03 16.05 -18.87
N PHE A 219 10.70 15.10 -17.99
CA PHE A 219 10.89 13.67 -18.20
C PHE A 219 9.59 12.93 -17.93
N ILE A 220 9.12 12.17 -18.91
CA ILE A 220 7.89 11.40 -18.80
C ILE A 220 8.20 10.08 -18.11
N SER A 221 7.55 9.85 -16.98
CA SER A 221 7.57 8.57 -16.28
C SER A 221 6.95 7.49 -17.16
N GLY A 222 7.52 6.31 -17.15
CA GLY A 222 7.06 5.16 -17.92
C GLY A 222 5.65 4.70 -17.58
N SER A 223 4.83 4.33 -18.57
CA SER A 223 3.48 3.82 -18.29
C SER A 223 3.48 2.47 -17.55
N GLN A 224 4.57 1.71 -17.62
CA GLN A 224 4.75 0.47 -16.86
C GLN A 224 4.53 0.67 -15.35
N ASP A 225 4.86 1.85 -14.83
CA ASP A 225 4.71 2.20 -13.41
C ASP A 225 3.23 2.27 -13.05
N SER A 226 2.45 3.03 -13.82
CA SER A 226 1.01 3.15 -13.64
C SER A 226 0.29 1.83 -13.85
N ILE A 227 0.69 1.05 -14.87
CA ILE A 227 0.11 -0.25 -15.19
C ILE A 227 0.40 -1.23 -14.06
N GLY A 228 1.64 -1.38 -13.62
CA GLY A 228 1.98 -2.34 -12.57
C GLY A 228 1.54 -1.92 -11.17
N ILE A 229 1.22 -0.65 -10.93
CA ILE A 229 0.49 -0.24 -9.72
C ILE A 229 -0.99 -0.66 -9.82
N VAL A 230 -1.64 -0.44 -10.96
CA VAL A 230 -3.11 -0.53 -11.09
C VAL A 230 -3.60 -1.92 -11.47
N PHE A 231 -2.94 -2.64 -12.37
CA PHE A 231 -3.32 -3.99 -12.80
C PHE A 231 -2.88 -5.04 -11.78
N PRO A 232 -3.77 -5.91 -11.26
CA PRO A 232 -3.38 -6.97 -10.33
C PRO A 232 -2.60 -8.08 -11.05
N GLY A 233 -1.97 -8.97 -10.28
CA GLY A 233 -1.26 -10.13 -10.80
C GLY A 233 -0.02 -9.79 -11.62
N LEU A 234 0.31 -10.71 -12.53
CA LEU A 234 1.41 -10.60 -13.48
C LEU A 234 0.88 -10.02 -14.80
N ASN A 235 1.58 -9.04 -15.37
CA ASN A 235 1.14 -8.33 -16.57
C ASN A 235 2.27 -8.20 -17.59
N ILE A 236 1.95 -8.39 -18.87
CA ILE A 236 2.85 -8.14 -20.00
C ILE A 236 2.25 -7.07 -20.92
N SER A 237 2.98 -5.97 -21.09
CA SER A 237 2.56 -4.78 -21.85
C SER A 237 3.44 -4.62 -23.08
N HIS A 238 2.86 -4.63 -24.28
CA HIS A 238 3.60 -4.63 -25.56
C HIS A 238 3.72 -3.22 -26.14
N TYR A 239 4.96 -2.73 -26.31
CA TYR A 239 5.25 -1.37 -26.75
C TYR A 239 5.85 -1.30 -28.16
N ARG A 240 5.48 -0.26 -28.90
CA ARG A 240 6.01 0.06 -30.24
C ARG A 240 6.22 1.56 -30.41
N GLY A 241 7.24 2.11 -29.73
CA GLY A 241 7.65 3.50 -29.91
C GLY A 241 6.70 4.55 -29.32
N GLU A 242 5.65 4.13 -28.60
CA GLU A 242 4.69 5.00 -27.92
C GLU A 242 4.77 4.77 -26.40
N TYR A 243 4.36 5.78 -25.62
CA TYR A 243 4.38 5.66 -24.15
C TYR A 243 3.33 4.69 -23.61
N TRP A 244 2.22 4.48 -24.32
CA TRP A 244 1.17 3.54 -23.93
C TRP A 244 1.26 2.27 -24.79
N PRO A 245 1.15 1.06 -24.20
CA PRO A 245 1.28 -0.17 -24.96
C PRO A 245 0.10 -0.39 -25.92
N GLU A 246 0.34 -1.11 -27.03
CA GLU A 246 -0.69 -1.52 -27.98
C GLU A 246 -1.62 -2.60 -27.39
N ARG A 247 -1.08 -3.40 -26.47
CA ARG A 247 -1.78 -4.52 -25.82
C ARG A 247 -1.22 -4.79 -24.44
N ILE A 248 -2.09 -5.16 -23.51
CA ILE A 248 -1.74 -5.65 -22.18
C ILE A 248 -2.41 -7.02 -21.99
N GLU A 249 -1.66 -7.99 -21.51
CA GLU A 249 -2.17 -9.32 -21.12
C GLU A 249 -1.88 -9.54 -19.64
N SER A 250 -2.83 -10.14 -18.93
CA SER A 250 -2.76 -10.33 -17.47
C SER A 250 -2.93 -11.79 -17.10
N VAL A 251 -2.15 -12.23 -16.12
CA VAL A 251 -2.17 -13.57 -15.55
C VAL A 251 -2.54 -13.46 -14.07
N HIS A 252 -3.56 -14.21 -13.68
CA HIS A 252 -4.15 -14.19 -12.34
C HIS A 252 -4.28 -15.58 -11.73
N ASP A 253 -3.80 -16.63 -12.40
CA ASP A 253 -3.89 -17.98 -11.84
C ASP A 253 -2.95 -18.13 -10.64
N GLU A 254 -3.47 -18.72 -9.58
CA GLU A 254 -2.75 -18.85 -8.31
C GLU A 254 -1.42 -19.64 -8.45
N PRO A 255 -1.32 -20.74 -9.23
CA PRO A 255 -0.05 -21.44 -9.42
C PRO A 255 1.08 -20.55 -9.95
N THR A 256 0.80 -19.75 -10.98
CA THR A 256 1.82 -18.85 -11.56
C THR A 256 2.20 -17.73 -10.62
N LEU A 257 1.23 -17.13 -9.91
CA LEU A 257 1.53 -16.09 -8.93
C LEU A 257 2.36 -16.64 -7.76
N GLN A 258 2.00 -17.81 -7.23
CA GLN A 258 2.76 -18.47 -6.17
C GLN A 258 4.17 -18.86 -6.62
N PHE A 259 4.33 -19.33 -7.85
CA PHE A 259 5.64 -19.61 -8.42
C PHE A 259 6.55 -18.38 -8.37
N ILE A 260 6.05 -17.20 -8.78
CA ILE A 260 6.81 -15.95 -8.75
C ILE A 260 7.11 -15.52 -7.30
N GLU A 261 6.11 -15.53 -6.42
CA GLU A 261 6.29 -15.20 -4.99
C GLU A 261 7.32 -16.11 -4.32
N GLN A 262 7.35 -17.39 -4.70
CA GLN A 262 8.29 -18.37 -4.17
C GLN A 262 9.70 -18.13 -4.67
N SER A 263 9.85 -17.55 -5.86
CA SER A 263 11.12 -17.41 -6.57
C SER A 263 11.84 -16.08 -6.30
N LEU A 264 11.11 -15.02 -5.93
CA LEU A 264 11.66 -13.66 -5.82
C LEU A 264 12.07 -13.26 -4.41
N TYR A 265 13.26 -12.66 -4.30
CA TYR A 265 13.85 -12.18 -3.05
C TYR A 265 14.40 -10.76 -3.26
N LEU A 266 14.05 -9.81 -2.39
CA LEU A 266 14.48 -8.42 -2.48
C LEU A 266 15.50 -8.12 -1.39
N VAL A 267 16.72 -7.76 -1.80
CA VAL A 267 17.79 -7.34 -0.89
C VAL A 267 17.94 -5.81 -0.97
N PRO A 268 17.81 -5.07 0.15
CA PRO A 268 17.98 -3.62 0.13
C PRO A 268 19.38 -3.23 -0.33
N LEU A 269 19.44 -2.27 -1.26
CA LEU A 269 20.66 -1.57 -1.61
C LEU A 269 20.77 -0.30 -0.77
N GLY A 270 22.01 0.13 -0.50
CA GLY A 270 22.28 1.39 0.20
C GLY A 270 21.66 2.61 -0.52
N PRO A 271 21.61 3.77 0.17
CA PRO A 271 21.03 4.99 -0.38
C PRO A 271 21.78 5.46 -1.64
N ARG A 272 21.04 6.09 -2.56
CA ARG A 272 21.60 6.72 -3.77
C ARG A 272 22.58 7.83 -3.43
N GLY A 273 23.76 7.81 -4.06
CA GLY A 273 24.66 8.97 -4.13
C GLY A 273 24.00 10.15 -4.87
N GLN A 274 24.40 11.38 -4.54
CA GLN A 274 23.69 12.61 -4.95
C GLN A 274 23.80 13.00 -6.43
N GLU A 275 24.70 12.39 -7.22
CA GLU A 275 24.89 12.67 -8.65
C GLU A 275 24.77 11.39 -9.50
N PHE A 276 23.54 10.94 -9.75
CA PHE A 276 23.28 9.77 -10.59
C PHE A 276 22.28 10.10 -11.71
N ASP A 277 22.80 10.26 -12.93
CA ASP A 277 22.00 10.37 -14.16
C ASP A 277 22.26 9.17 -15.07
N VAL A 278 21.35 8.21 -15.03
CA VAL A 278 21.39 6.97 -15.84
C VAL A 278 21.39 7.25 -17.35
N LEU A 279 20.87 8.41 -17.79
CA LEU A 279 20.70 8.75 -19.20
C LEU A 279 21.95 9.39 -19.82
N SER A 280 22.92 9.82 -19.02
CA SER A 280 24.09 10.59 -19.47
C SER A 280 25.07 9.82 -20.37
N ARG A 281 25.02 8.48 -20.39
CA ARG A 281 25.95 7.61 -21.16
C ARG A 281 25.25 6.43 -21.82
N THR A 282 24.16 6.70 -22.55
CA THR A 282 23.34 5.63 -23.13
C THR A 282 23.85 5.13 -24.47
N HIS A 283 23.65 3.84 -24.72
CA HIS A 283 24.00 3.15 -25.96
C HIS A 283 22.77 2.40 -26.48
N ILE A 284 21.81 3.15 -27.01
CA ILE A 284 20.53 2.59 -27.44
C ILE A 284 20.57 2.41 -28.95
N ASP A 285 20.43 1.16 -29.38
CA ASP A 285 20.30 0.78 -30.77
C ASP A 285 19.34 -0.41 -30.92
N ARG A 286 19.11 -0.81 -32.17
CA ARG A 286 18.20 -1.89 -32.52
C ARG A 286 18.60 -3.22 -31.88
N ASP A 287 19.88 -3.58 -31.86
CA ASP A 287 20.33 -4.91 -31.45
C ASP A 287 20.24 -5.06 -29.92
N ARG A 288 20.60 -4.00 -29.18
CA ARG A 288 20.46 -3.97 -27.72
C ARG A 288 18.99 -3.90 -27.28
N ALA A 289 18.16 -3.10 -27.96
CA ALA A 289 16.71 -3.07 -27.70
C ALA A 289 16.06 -4.43 -28.02
N LYS A 290 16.50 -5.09 -29.10
CA LYS A 290 16.06 -6.44 -29.45
C LYS A 290 16.47 -7.46 -28.38
N ALA A 291 17.70 -7.42 -27.89
CA ALA A 291 18.14 -8.31 -26.83
C ALA A 291 17.27 -8.19 -25.56
N LEU A 292 16.88 -6.96 -25.19
CA LEU A 292 15.95 -6.73 -24.08
C LEU A 292 14.55 -7.32 -24.36
N SER A 293 14.03 -7.13 -25.56
CA SER A 293 12.74 -7.67 -26.00
C SER A 293 12.72 -9.20 -26.00
N ASP A 294 13.75 -9.83 -26.58
CA ASP A 294 13.92 -11.28 -26.63
C ASP A 294 14.02 -11.87 -25.21
N ALA A 295 14.81 -11.25 -24.33
CA ALA A 295 14.96 -11.70 -22.94
C ALA A 295 13.64 -11.56 -22.17
N ALA A 296 12.87 -10.49 -22.40
CA ALA A 296 11.56 -10.32 -21.79
C ALA A 296 10.57 -11.42 -22.22
N LEU A 297 10.46 -11.68 -23.53
CA LEU A 297 9.59 -12.75 -24.04
C LEU A 297 10.00 -14.13 -23.51
N ALA A 298 11.29 -14.44 -23.50
CA ALA A 298 11.78 -15.71 -22.95
C ALA A 298 11.54 -15.83 -21.43
N CYS A 299 11.62 -14.71 -20.69
CA CYS A 299 11.28 -14.64 -19.28
C CYS A 299 9.79 -14.91 -19.04
N TRP A 300 8.91 -14.32 -19.85
CA TRP A 300 7.47 -14.59 -19.82
C TRP A 300 7.17 -16.08 -20.00
N ASP A 301 7.72 -16.69 -21.05
CA ASP A 301 7.50 -18.11 -21.35
C ASP A 301 8.02 -19.02 -20.22
N ALA A 302 9.17 -18.68 -19.62
CA ALA A 302 9.72 -19.42 -18.49
C ALA A 302 8.84 -19.33 -17.24
N ILE A 303 8.25 -18.15 -16.97
CA ILE A 303 7.30 -17.96 -15.87
C ILE A 303 6.05 -18.80 -16.09
N LEU A 304 5.46 -18.77 -17.29
CA LEU A 304 4.25 -19.56 -17.59
C LEU A 304 4.51 -21.07 -17.55
N ALA A 305 5.72 -21.51 -17.86
CA ALA A 305 6.14 -22.90 -17.76
C ALA A 305 6.54 -23.34 -16.33
N HIS A 306 6.55 -22.42 -15.36
CA HIS A 306 7.09 -22.62 -14.00
C HIS A 306 8.52 -23.18 -14.00
N ASP A 307 9.35 -22.79 -14.99
CA ASP A 307 10.75 -23.22 -15.12
C ASP A 307 11.66 -22.21 -14.41
N ILE A 308 12.03 -22.53 -13.16
CA ILE A 308 12.84 -21.64 -12.32
C ILE A 308 14.25 -21.37 -12.88
N GLN A 309 14.83 -22.33 -13.60
CA GLN A 309 16.17 -22.19 -14.16
C GLN A 309 16.16 -21.23 -15.35
N ARG A 310 15.18 -21.38 -16.25
CA ARG A 310 14.99 -20.44 -17.36
C ARG A 310 14.52 -19.08 -16.87
N PHE A 311 13.67 -19.04 -15.85
CA PHE A 311 13.22 -17.78 -15.27
C PHE A 311 14.40 -16.98 -14.72
N GLY A 312 15.25 -17.57 -13.88
CA GLY A 312 16.46 -16.91 -13.37
C GLY A 312 17.39 -16.44 -14.48
N ARG A 313 17.66 -17.30 -15.47
CA ARG A 313 18.49 -16.96 -16.62
C ARG A 313 17.97 -15.76 -17.40
N HIS A 314 16.70 -15.78 -17.83
CA HIS A 314 16.14 -14.73 -18.67
C HIS A 314 15.85 -13.44 -17.88
N PHE A 315 15.59 -13.55 -16.58
CA PHE A 315 15.55 -12.41 -15.67
C PHE A 315 16.89 -11.67 -15.64
N ARG A 316 18.01 -12.41 -15.54
CA ARG A 316 19.37 -11.85 -15.62
C ARG A 316 19.68 -11.30 -17.00
N GLU A 317 19.40 -12.04 -18.06
CA GLU A 317 19.65 -11.59 -19.45
C GLU A 317 18.90 -10.29 -19.76
N SER A 318 17.68 -10.11 -19.23
CA SER A 318 16.95 -8.84 -19.34
C SER A 318 17.69 -7.70 -18.64
N PHE A 319 18.26 -7.92 -17.46
CA PHE A 319 19.06 -6.91 -16.76
C PHE A 319 20.36 -6.59 -17.50
N GLU A 320 21.06 -7.60 -18.00
CA GLU A 320 22.29 -7.42 -18.80
C GLU A 320 22.01 -6.61 -20.07
N ALA A 321 20.88 -6.85 -20.74
CA ALA A 321 20.45 -6.06 -21.88
C ALA A 321 20.13 -4.60 -21.52
N GLN A 322 19.54 -4.35 -20.34
CA GLN A 322 19.36 -2.99 -19.82
C GLN A 322 20.72 -2.32 -19.57
N VAL A 323 21.65 -2.98 -18.87
CA VAL A 323 22.99 -2.44 -18.60
C VAL A 323 23.76 -2.16 -19.89
N ALA A 324 23.59 -3.00 -20.93
CA ALA A 324 24.21 -2.77 -22.24
C ALA A 324 23.74 -1.45 -22.91
N MET A 325 22.53 -0.99 -22.61
CA MET A 325 21.99 0.30 -23.08
C MET A 325 22.21 1.43 -22.08
N PHE A 326 22.24 1.12 -20.79
CA PHE A 326 22.34 2.05 -19.67
C PHE A 326 23.47 1.61 -18.73
N PRO A 327 24.76 1.77 -19.10
CA PRO A 327 25.88 1.21 -18.35
C PRO A 327 25.95 1.68 -16.90
N LEU A 328 25.48 2.89 -16.62
CA LEU A 328 25.45 3.47 -15.28
C LEU A 328 24.48 2.73 -14.32
N MET A 329 23.58 1.87 -14.82
CA MET A 329 22.81 0.99 -13.95
C MET A 329 23.70 0.06 -13.12
N MET A 330 24.88 -0.32 -13.64
CA MET A 330 25.84 -1.17 -12.95
C MET A 330 26.91 -0.31 -12.27
N THR A 331 26.71 0.00 -10.98
CA THR A 331 27.73 0.65 -10.14
C THR A 331 28.57 -0.38 -9.40
N ASP A 332 29.71 0.02 -8.85
CA ASP A 332 30.57 -0.88 -8.06
C ASP A 332 29.81 -1.53 -6.88
N MET A 333 28.99 -0.74 -6.17
CA MET A 333 28.10 -1.23 -5.11
C MET A 333 27.14 -2.32 -5.62
N VAL A 334 26.58 -2.16 -6.82
CA VAL A 334 25.67 -3.15 -7.41
C VAL A 334 26.44 -4.41 -7.79
N ALA A 335 27.62 -4.26 -8.40
CA ALA A 335 28.48 -5.39 -8.77
C ALA A 335 28.90 -6.21 -7.54
N GLU A 336 29.36 -5.55 -6.48
CA GLU A 336 29.73 -6.17 -5.21
C GLU A 336 28.55 -6.93 -4.58
N MET A 337 27.35 -6.34 -4.60
CA MET A 337 26.15 -6.99 -4.07
C MET A 337 25.75 -8.22 -4.91
N ILE A 338 25.85 -8.13 -6.24
CA ILE A 338 25.60 -9.27 -7.13
C ILE A 338 26.58 -10.41 -6.82
N ASP A 339 27.86 -10.11 -6.64
CA ASP A 339 28.89 -11.11 -6.37
C ASP A 339 28.64 -11.88 -5.07
N GLN A 340 28.08 -11.25 -4.04
CA GLN A 340 27.71 -11.93 -2.79
C GLN A 340 26.63 -13.01 -2.97
N TYR A 341 25.77 -12.87 -3.98
CA TYR A 341 24.66 -13.79 -4.24
C TYR A 341 24.83 -14.63 -5.50
N ARG A 342 25.89 -14.42 -6.28
CA ARG A 342 26.12 -15.06 -7.59
C ARG A 342 26.03 -16.59 -7.56
N GLU A 343 26.52 -17.21 -6.49
CA GLU A 343 26.51 -18.67 -6.30
C GLU A 343 25.18 -19.21 -5.74
N ARG A 344 24.31 -18.33 -5.24
CA ARG A 344 23.03 -18.70 -4.58
C ARG A 344 21.81 -18.33 -5.42
N ALA A 345 21.91 -17.31 -6.26
CA ALA A 345 20.85 -16.83 -7.12
C ALA A 345 21.00 -17.36 -8.54
N LEU A 346 19.87 -17.74 -9.15
CA LEU A 346 19.77 -18.17 -10.54
C LEU A 346 19.71 -16.96 -11.49
N GLY A 347 19.26 -15.81 -10.98
CA GLY A 347 19.21 -14.55 -11.71
C GLY A 347 19.09 -13.35 -10.78
N TRP A 348 19.39 -12.17 -11.31
CA TRP A 348 19.36 -10.92 -10.53
C TRP A 348 19.03 -9.71 -11.41
N LYS A 349 18.47 -8.68 -10.79
CA LYS A 349 18.11 -7.41 -11.43
C LYS A 349 17.96 -6.30 -10.39
N LEU A 350 18.14 -5.07 -10.82
CA LEU A 350 17.75 -3.91 -10.00
C LEU A 350 16.26 -3.60 -10.13
N SER A 351 15.63 -3.27 -9.01
CA SER A 351 14.23 -2.81 -9.00
C SER A 351 13.99 -1.50 -9.77
N GLY A 352 15.03 -0.77 -10.18
CA GLY A 352 14.90 0.42 -11.03
C GLY A 352 16.19 0.80 -11.74
N ALA A 353 16.25 2.05 -12.21
CA ALA A 353 17.29 2.57 -13.10
C ALA A 353 18.72 2.70 -12.52
N GLY A 354 19.05 2.12 -11.37
CA GLY A 354 20.39 2.18 -10.77
C GLY A 354 20.55 3.10 -9.55
N GLY A 355 21.71 2.98 -8.89
CA GLY A 355 22.16 3.82 -7.78
C GLY A 355 21.59 3.51 -6.39
N GLY A 356 20.54 2.70 -6.26
CA GLY A 356 19.93 2.30 -4.97
C GLY A 356 18.58 1.62 -5.17
N GLY A 357 17.89 1.26 -4.09
CA GLY A 357 16.63 0.50 -4.15
C GLY A 357 16.82 -0.93 -3.68
N TYR A 358 16.49 -1.92 -4.52
CA TYR A 358 16.64 -3.33 -4.19
C TYR A 358 17.36 -4.09 -5.30
N LEU A 359 18.22 -5.01 -4.90
CA LEU A 359 18.64 -6.11 -5.75
C LEU A 359 17.58 -7.20 -5.64
N ILE A 360 16.88 -7.46 -6.73
CA ILE A 360 15.91 -8.53 -6.85
C ILE A 360 16.66 -9.77 -7.33
N LEU A 361 16.51 -10.88 -6.61
CA LEU A 361 17.12 -12.16 -6.90
C LEU A 361 16.02 -13.17 -7.25
N VAL A 362 16.29 -14.00 -8.26
CA VAL A 362 15.55 -15.24 -8.52
C VAL A 362 16.36 -16.38 -7.93
N ALA A 363 15.78 -17.18 -7.04
CA ALA A 363 16.46 -18.33 -6.44
C ALA A 363 15.49 -19.49 -6.19
N ASP A 364 16.00 -20.73 -6.27
CA ASP A 364 15.28 -21.96 -5.93
C ASP A 364 15.45 -22.35 -4.45
N LYS A 365 16.33 -21.65 -3.73
CA LYS A 365 16.58 -21.80 -2.30
C LYS A 365 16.37 -20.48 -1.57
N PRO A 366 15.93 -20.50 -0.29
CA PRO A 366 15.77 -19.30 0.50
C PRO A 366 17.05 -18.46 0.58
N ILE A 367 16.90 -17.16 0.33
CA ILE A 367 17.93 -16.15 0.64
C ILE A 367 17.62 -15.55 2.01
N GLU A 368 18.51 -15.75 2.97
CA GLU A 368 18.37 -15.22 4.33
C GLU A 368 18.29 -13.68 4.32
N GLN A 369 17.46 -13.11 5.20
CA GLN A 369 17.28 -11.66 5.39
C GLN A 369 16.75 -10.89 4.17
N ALA A 370 16.38 -11.58 3.09
CA ALA A 370 15.74 -10.95 1.95
C ALA A 370 14.23 -10.76 2.17
N ILE A 371 13.70 -9.67 1.64
CA ILE A 371 12.28 -9.34 1.65
C ILE A 371 11.56 -10.21 0.63
N ARG A 372 10.43 -10.79 1.04
CA ARG A 372 9.52 -11.53 0.17
C ARG A 372 8.41 -10.62 -0.30
N ILE A 373 7.96 -10.85 -1.53
CA ILE A 373 6.83 -10.12 -2.11
C ILE A 373 5.54 -10.91 -1.92
N LEU A 374 4.43 -10.18 -1.91
CA LEU A 374 3.09 -10.73 -2.02
C LEU A 374 2.43 -10.06 -3.21
N ILE A 375 2.12 -10.81 -4.26
CA ILE A 375 1.48 -10.31 -5.48
C ILE A 375 0.03 -9.97 -5.17
N ARG A 376 -0.46 -8.82 -5.63
CA ARG A 376 -1.86 -8.47 -5.46
C ARG A 376 -2.73 -9.36 -6.34
N ARG A 377 -3.71 -10.03 -5.72
CA ARG A 377 -4.69 -10.87 -6.41
C ARG A 377 -5.76 -9.98 -7.05
N LYS A 378 -6.41 -10.47 -8.10
CA LYS A 378 -7.61 -9.82 -8.64
C LYS A 378 -8.74 -10.06 -7.65
N SER A 379 -9.29 -8.99 -7.08
CA SER A 379 -10.52 -9.08 -6.31
C SER A 379 -11.69 -9.32 -7.28
N ASP A 380 -12.50 -10.33 -7.00
CA ASP A 380 -13.73 -10.63 -7.75
C ASP A 380 -14.78 -9.53 -7.61
#